data_AF-A0A359FX95-F1
#
_entry.id   AF-A0A359FX95-F1
#
_cell.length_a   1.000
_cell.length_b   1.000
_cell.length_c   1.000
_cell.angle_alpha   90.00
_cell.angle_beta   90.00
_cell.angle_gamma   90.00
#
_symmetry.space_group_name_H-M   'P 1'
#
loop_
_entity.id
_entity.type
_entity.pdbx_description
1 polymer ?
#
loop_
_entity_poly.entity_id
_entity_poly.type
_entity_poly.pdbx_seq_one_letter_code
_entity_poly.pdbx_strand_id
1 'polypeptide(L)'
;SPRERILLNEGWRFFKYENADEADKLIYDIRPEVIENNEYLVADAMPTEAVEAGGSNEVLKPWVLPTANPFIADSQNHYQRPEREAPGKDFPFIQKDFDDSGWERVNLPHDWAIKGPFYDGDKPEVGGGMGRLPVQGVGWYRNKISIPASDKGKSIFLDIEGAMSYAMVWLNGTLVGGWPYGYNSWRLDLS
;
A
#
# COMPACT_ATOMS: atom_id res chain seq x y z
N SER A 1 -16.43 -25.21 -10.66
CA SER A 1 -16.94 -24.00 -11.34
C SER A 1 -15.82 -23.34 -12.12
N PRO A 2 -16.09 -22.67 -13.26
CA PRO A 2 -15.07 -21.93 -13.98
C PRO A 2 -14.52 -20.78 -13.13
N ARG A 3 -13.27 -20.38 -13.39
CA ARG A 3 -12.67 -19.18 -12.80
C ARG A 3 -13.38 -17.95 -13.35
N GLU A 4 -13.82 -17.08 -12.45
CA GLU A 4 -14.40 -15.77 -12.78
C GLU A 4 -13.39 -14.67 -12.40
N ARG A 5 -13.40 -13.58 -13.16
CA ARG A 5 -12.63 -12.36 -12.86
C ARG A 5 -13.54 -11.15 -13.02
N ILE A 6 -13.59 -10.32 -11.99
CA ILE A 6 -14.37 -9.09 -11.95
C ILE A 6 -13.38 -7.94 -11.88
N LEU A 7 -13.49 -6.97 -12.80
CA LEU A 7 -12.68 -5.76 -12.75
C LEU A 7 -13.21 -4.84 -11.65
N LEU A 8 -12.31 -4.39 -10.79
CA LEU A 8 -12.59 -3.44 -9.74
C LEU A 8 -12.00 -2.07 -10.11
N ASN A 9 -12.34 -1.55 -11.29
CA ASN A 9 -11.75 -0.31 -11.80
C ASN A 9 -12.60 0.92 -11.52
N GLU A 10 -13.84 0.76 -11.07
CA GLU A 10 -14.80 1.86 -10.96
C GLU A 10 -15.27 2.08 -9.53
N GLY A 11 -15.71 3.31 -9.25
CA GLY A 11 -16.42 3.64 -8.02
C GLY A 11 -15.53 3.77 -6.78
N TRP A 12 -14.23 3.98 -6.96
CA TRP A 12 -13.31 4.15 -5.84
C TRP A 12 -13.43 5.53 -5.21
N ARG A 13 -13.18 5.56 -3.91
CA ARG A 13 -12.95 6.77 -3.11
C ARG A 13 -11.47 6.91 -2.85
N PHE A 14 -10.95 8.11 -3.07
CA PHE A 14 -9.56 8.44 -2.91
C PHE A 14 -9.37 9.61 -1.94
N PHE A 15 -8.41 9.44 -1.03
CA PHE A 15 -7.94 10.47 -0.13
C PHE A 15 -6.43 10.45 -0.10
N LYS A 16 -5.81 11.62 -0.13
CA LYS A 16 -4.37 11.80 0.03
C LYS A 16 -4.14 12.79 1.15
N TYR A 17 -3.20 12.49 2.04
CA TYR A 17 -2.74 13.49 2.99
C TYR A 17 -1.96 14.58 2.25
N GLU A 18 -2.16 15.83 2.67
CA GLU A 18 -1.43 16.97 2.11
C GLU A 18 0.07 16.84 2.42
N ASN A 19 0.39 16.51 3.68
CA ASN A 19 1.76 16.44 4.18
C ASN A 19 2.06 15.11 4.89
N ALA A 20 3.32 14.68 4.85
CA ALA A 20 3.76 13.44 5.50
C ALA A 20 3.64 13.49 7.05
N ASP A 21 3.80 14.66 7.65
CA ASP A 21 3.72 14.83 9.11
C ASP A 21 2.31 14.58 9.65
N GLU A 22 1.30 14.90 8.85
CA GLU A 22 -0.11 14.70 9.14
C GLU A 22 -0.58 13.27 8.84
N ALA A 23 0.22 12.51 8.10
CA ALA A 23 -0.11 11.14 7.74
C ALA A 23 -0.22 10.26 8.98
N ASP A 24 -1.12 9.28 8.87
CA ASP A 24 -1.29 8.24 9.87
C ASP A 24 0.00 7.43 10.09
N LYS A 25 -0.01 6.65 11.17
CA LYS A 25 1.17 5.86 11.59
C LYS A 25 1.09 4.41 11.12
N LEU A 26 0.20 4.08 10.18
CA LEU A 26 0.12 2.75 9.57
C LEU A 26 1.20 2.59 8.50
N ILE A 27 2.44 2.42 8.95
CA ILE A 27 3.61 2.33 8.08
C ILE A 27 4.04 0.89 7.85
N TYR A 28 4.53 0.60 6.65
CA TYR A 28 5.09 -0.72 6.32
C TYR A 28 6.36 -1.00 7.16
N ASP A 29 7.32 -0.09 7.17
CA ASP A 29 8.60 -0.22 7.87
C ASP A 29 9.14 1.16 8.25
N ILE A 30 10.08 1.21 9.19
CA ILE A 30 10.79 2.45 9.53
C ILE A 30 11.84 2.73 8.46
N ARG A 31 11.76 3.92 7.87
CA ARG A 31 12.77 4.37 6.91
C ARG A 31 13.90 5.10 7.63
N PRO A 32 15.17 4.89 7.22
CA PRO A 32 16.28 5.72 7.68
C PRO A 32 16.04 7.18 7.28
N GLU A 33 16.54 8.12 8.09
CA GLU A 33 16.61 9.52 7.68
C GLU A 33 17.51 9.66 6.46
N VAL A 34 17.03 10.37 5.44
CA VAL A 34 17.83 10.69 4.25
C VAL A 34 18.69 11.90 4.58
N ILE A 35 19.97 11.67 4.88
CA ILE A 35 20.91 12.72 5.30
C ILE A 35 21.44 13.53 4.08
N GLU A 36 21.39 12.97 2.86
CA GLU A 36 21.83 13.65 1.63
C GLU A 36 20.87 13.40 0.45
N ASN A 37 20.14 14.44 0.03
CA ASN A 37 19.38 14.46 -1.23
C ASN A 37 20.32 14.85 -2.37
N ASN A 38 20.94 13.87 -3.03
CA ASN A 38 21.76 14.11 -4.21
C ASN A 38 20.89 13.90 -5.47
N GLU A 39 20.67 14.96 -6.27
CA GLU A 39 19.76 14.96 -7.43
C GLU A 39 20.14 13.97 -8.55
N TYR A 40 21.32 13.34 -8.45
CA TYR A 40 21.90 12.42 -9.44
C TYR A 40 21.74 10.93 -9.09
N LEU A 41 20.91 10.58 -8.11
CA LEU A 41 20.62 9.17 -7.85
C LEU A 41 19.78 8.59 -9.00
N VAL A 42 20.33 7.54 -9.63
CA VAL A 42 19.64 6.77 -10.67
C VAL A 42 18.42 6.11 -10.05
N ALA A 43 17.29 6.04 -10.77
CA ALA A 43 16.03 5.49 -10.27
C ALA A 43 16.13 4.05 -9.71
N ASP A 44 17.14 3.29 -10.15
CA ASP A 44 17.42 1.90 -9.74
C ASP A 44 18.44 1.79 -8.59
N ALA A 45 18.82 2.90 -7.94
CA ALA A 45 19.74 2.87 -6.81
C ALA A 45 19.19 1.97 -5.68
N MET A 46 20.06 1.14 -5.09
CA MET A 46 19.67 0.27 -3.98
C MET A 46 19.13 1.11 -2.81
N PRO A 47 18.01 0.70 -2.18
CA PRO A 47 17.52 1.37 -0.98
C PRO A 47 18.59 1.35 0.11
N THR A 48 18.79 2.46 0.81
CA THR A 48 19.47 2.46 2.10
C THR A 48 18.75 1.49 3.04
N GLU A 49 19.49 0.56 3.63
CA GLU A 49 18.96 -0.48 4.51
C GLU A 49 18.08 0.13 5.62
N ALA A 50 16.97 -0.55 5.93
CA ALA A 50 16.09 -0.16 7.02
C ALA A 50 16.85 -0.22 8.35
N VAL A 51 16.66 0.80 9.20
CA VAL A 51 17.22 0.80 10.56
C VAL A 51 16.48 -0.25 11.39
N GLU A 52 17.20 -1.08 12.14
CA GLU A 52 16.55 -1.93 13.15
C GLU A 52 15.74 -1.04 14.10
N ALA A 53 14.44 -1.31 14.20
CA ALA A 53 13.50 -0.54 15.00
C ALA A 53 13.85 -0.61 16.50
N GLY A 54 14.73 0.29 16.96
CA GLY A 54 15.06 0.50 18.37
C GLY A 54 13.98 1.28 19.14
N GLY A 55 12.73 1.32 18.65
CA GLY A 55 11.65 2.11 19.22
C GLY A 55 10.29 1.43 19.06
N SER A 56 9.40 1.67 20.03
CA SER A 56 8.07 1.09 20.24
C SER A 56 7.01 1.34 19.15
N ASN A 57 7.41 1.68 17.92
CA ASN A 57 6.48 1.84 16.81
C ASN A 57 6.22 0.49 16.14
N GLU A 58 5.02 -0.04 16.30
CA GLU A 58 4.63 -1.29 15.63
C GLU A 58 4.41 -1.03 14.13
N VAL A 59 5.28 -1.60 13.29
CA VAL A 59 5.20 -1.52 11.82
C VAL A 59 4.44 -2.72 11.23
N LEU A 60 3.91 -2.58 10.02
CA LEU A 60 3.05 -3.60 9.40
C LEU A 60 3.79 -4.68 8.60
N LYS A 61 5.08 -4.52 8.34
CA LYS A 61 5.94 -5.47 7.59
C LYS A 61 5.74 -6.94 7.98
N PRO A 62 5.72 -7.34 9.27
CA PRO A 62 5.50 -8.74 9.65
C PRO A 62 4.16 -9.34 9.18
N TRP A 63 3.11 -8.53 9.00
CA TRP A 63 1.82 -8.98 8.48
C TRP A 63 1.74 -8.96 6.96
N VAL A 64 2.65 -8.24 6.30
CA VAL A 64 2.70 -8.09 4.83
C VAL A 64 3.61 -9.14 4.18
N LEU A 65 4.78 -9.42 4.77
CA LEU A 65 5.75 -10.36 4.21
C LEU A 65 5.22 -11.79 3.94
N PRO A 66 4.26 -12.35 4.70
CA PRO A 66 3.67 -13.65 4.38
C PRO A 66 3.02 -13.71 2.99
N THR A 67 2.61 -12.58 2.39
CA THR A 67 2.12 -12.52 1.00
C THR A 67 3.18 -13.01 0.00
N ALA A 68 4.47 -12.95 0.35
CA ALA A 68 5.57 -13.41 -0.50
C ALA A 68 5.87 -14.92 -0.40
N ASN A 69 5.36 -15.63 0.61
CA ASN A 69 5.69 -17.04 0.85
C ASN A 69 5.47 -17.96 -0.38
N PRO A 70 4.42 -17.79 -1.21
CA PRO A 70 4.25 -18.60 -2.42
C PRO A 70 5.40 -18.48 -3.44
N PHE A 71 6.22 -17.42 -3.34
CA PHE A 71 7.37 -17.16 -4.21
C PHE A 71 8.70 -17.58 -3.57
N ILE A 72 8.69 -18.08 -2.33
CA ILE A 72 9.87 -18.54 -1.60
C ILE A 72 9.90 -20.06 -1.68
N ALA A 73 10.86 -20.59 -2.45
CA ALA A 73 10.96 -22.02 -2.73
C ALA A 73 11.23 -22.87 -1.48
N ASP A 74 12.07 -22.37 -0.59
CA ASP A 74 12.40 -23.04 0.67
C ASP A 74 11.43 -22.59 1.77
N SER A 75 10.60 -23.53 2.23
CA SER A 75 9.60 -23.29 3.27
C SER A 75 10.20 -22.93 4.62
N GLN A 76 11.48 -23.21 4.87
CA GLN A 76 12.14 -22.76 6.10
C GLN A 76 12.35 -21.24 6.13
N ASN A 77 12.32 -20.59 4.97
CA ASN A 77 12.41 -19.14 4.82
C ASN A 77 11.02 -18.47 4.73
N HIS A 78 9.94 -19.19 4.99
CA HIS A 78 8.59 -18.61 4.98
C HIS A 78 8.39 -17.70 6.19
N TYR A 79 7.87 -16.51 5.92
CA TYR A 79 7.50 -15.54 6.94
C TYR A 79 6.25 -16.02 7.69
N GLN A 80 6.31 -15.99 9.02
CA GLN A 80 5.17 -16.31 9.87
C GLN A 80 4.37 -15.05 10.14
N ARG A 81 3.07 -15.12 9.88
CA ARG A 81 2.15 -14.04 10.22
C ARG A 81 1.99 -13.99 11.75
N PRO A 82 2.17 -12.84 12.40
CA PRO A 82 1.90 -12.73 13.83
C PRO A 82 0.45 -13.13 14.15
N GLU A 83 0.26 -13.89 15.23
CA GLU A 83 -1.08 -14.29 15.70
C GLU A 83 -1.86 -13.11 16.30
N ARG A 84 -1.14 -12.08 16.77
CA ARG A 84 -1.76 -10.85 17.27
C ARG A 84 -2.34 -10.01 16.14
N GLU A 85 -3.36 -9.24 16.47
CA GLU A 85 -3.98 -8.30 15.52
C GLU A 85 -2.94 -7.28 15.02
N ALA A 86 -3.10 -6.86 13.77
CA ALA A 86 -2.23 -5.84 13.19
C ALA A 86 -2.45 -4.48 13.89
N PRO A 87 -1.39 -3.67 14.03
CA PRO A 87 -1.48 -2.32 14.58
C PRO A 87 -2.53 -1.46 13.88
N GLY A 88 -3.17 -0.57 14.66
CA GLY A 88 -4.15 0.41 14.18
C GLY A 88 -5.46 -0.18 13.66
N LYS A 89 -5.89 -1.31 14.22
CA LYS A 89 -7.23 -1.90 14.04
C LYS A 89 -8.38 -0.90 14.19
N ASP A 90 -8.25 0.08 15.07
CA ASP A 90 -9.30 1.07 15.33
C ASP A 90 -9.21 2.29 14.39
N PHE A 91 -8.30 2.27 13.41
CA PHE A 91 -8.13 3.39 12.50
C PHE A 91 -9.43 3.63 11.69
N PRO A 92 -9.93 4.87 11.60
CA PRO A 92 -11.23 5.13 10.97
C PRO A 92 -11.30 4.64 9.53
N PHE A 93 -10.28 4.85 8.70
CA PHE A 93 -10.35 4.55 7.27
C PHE A 93 -10.33 3.06 6.94
N ILE A 94 -10.17 2.16 7.92
CA ILE A 94 -10.30 0.72 7.70
C ILE A 94 -11.64 0.18 8.20
N GLN A 95 -12.43 1.00 8.92
CA GLN A 95 -13.74 0.59 9.42
C GLN A 95 -14.76 0.50 8.28
N LYS A 96 -15.66 -0.48 8.42
CA LYS A 96 -16.73 -0.79 7.45
C LYS A 96 -17.75 0.35 7.30
N ASP A 97 -17.96 1.08 8.37
CA ASP A 97 -18.97 2.13 8.55
C ASP A 97 -18.38 3.55 8.49
N PHE A 98 -17.08 3.67 8.21
CA PHE A 98 -16.48 4.98 7.93
C PHE A 98 -17.17 5.66 6.74
N ASP A 99 -17.53 6.93 6.94
CA ASP A 99 -18.13 7.79 5.94
C ASP A 99 -17.03 8.42 5.07
N ASP A 100 -16.81 7.85 3.89
CA ASP A 100 -15.91 8.36 2.85
C ASP A 100 -16.63 9.23 1.81
N SER A 101 -17.83 9.74 2.10
CA SER A 101 -18.59 10.58 1.16
C SER A 101 -17.85 11.85 0.72
N GLY A 102 -16.99 12.39 1.60
CA GLY A 102 -16.13 13.55 1.34
C GLY A 102 -14.86 13.24 0.52
N TRP A 103 -14.56 11.97 0.22
CA TRP A 103 -13.38 11.60 -0.56
C TRP A 103 -13.63 11.75 -2.07
N GLU A 104 -12.55 12.00 -2.82
CA GLU A 104 -12.57 12.14 -4.27
C GLU A 104 -13.09 10.83 -4.91
N ARG A 105 -13.94 10.93 -5.93
CA ARG A 105 -14.30 9.77 -6.76
C ARG A 105 -13.27 9.58 -7.85
N VAL A 106 -12.71 8.39 -7.94
CA VAL A 106 -11.73 8.03 -8.98
C VAL A 106 -12.07 6.68 -9.60
N ASN A 107 -11.58 6.48 -10.82
CA ASN A 107 -11.51 5.17 -11.45
C ASN A 107 -10.04 4.76 -11.54
N LEU A 108 -9.77 3.45 -11.51
CA LEU A 108 -8.44 2.88 -11.67
C LEU A 108 -8.16 2.52 -13.15
N PRO A 109 -6.89 2.59 -13.59
CA PRO A 109 -5.72 3.04 -12.84
C PRO A 109 -5.75 4.54 -12.55
N HIS A 110 -5.25 4.94 -11.37
CA HIS A 110 -5.19 6.33 -10.94
C HIS A 110 -3.79 6.68 -10.47
N ASP A 111 -3.25 7.79 -10.98
CA ASP A 111 -2.02 8.42 -10.51
C ASP A 111 -2.39 9.79 -9.94
N TRP A 112 -2.15 10.01 -8.64
CA TRP A 112 -2.45 11.29 -8.01
C TRP A 112 -1.43 12.38 -8.36
N ALA A 113 -0.19 12.00 -8.70
CA ALA A 113 0.91 12.92 -8.87
C ALA A 113 0.76 13.75 -10.14
N ILE A 114 0.17 13.18 -11.19
CA ILE A 114 -0.02 13.82 -12.50
C ILE A 114 -0.91 15.07 -12.45
N LYS A 115 -1.73 15.22 -11.39
CA LYS A 115 -2.59 16.40 -11.18
C LYS A 115 -1.85 17.54 -10.47
N GLY A 116 -0.71 17.26 -9.84
CA GLY A 116 0.03 18.23 -9.03
C GLY A 116 1.02 19.07 -9.85
N PRO A 117 1.44 20.23 -9.30
CA PRO A 117 2.50 21.03 -9.92
C PRO A 117 3.84 20.30 -9.83
N PHE A 118 4.74 20.59 -10.76
CA PHE A 118 6.13 20.18 -10.63
C PHE A 118 6.82 20.94 -9.49
N TYR A 119 7.69 20.28 -8.74
CA TYR A 119 8.57 20.94 -7.78
C TYR A 119 9.60 21.82 -8.48
N ASP A 120 9.84 22.99 -7.90
CA ASP A 120 10.84 23.96 -8.35
C ASP A 120 12.05 24.02 -7.41
N GLY A 121 13.02 24.86 -7.77
CA GLY A 121 14.24 25.08 -6.99
C GLY A 121 15.37 24.08 -7.21
N ASP A 122 16.47 24.33 -6.49
CA ASP A 122 17.75 23.61 -6.57
C ASP A 122 17.79 22.35 -5.70
N LYS A 123 16.84 22.21 -4.76
CA LYS A 123 16.70 21.07 -3.84
C LYS A 123 15.22 20.69 -3.67
N PRO A 124 14.55 20.27 -4.75
CA PRO A 124 13.15 19.88 -4.67
C PRO A 124 12.98 18.65 -3.77
N GLU A 125 11.79 18.52 -3.17
CA GLU A 125 11.44 17.34 -2.36
C GLU A 125 11.50 16.05 -3.20
N VAL A 126 11.08 16.14 -4.47
CA VAL A 126 11.26 15.08 -5.47
C VAL A 126 12.21 15.55 -6.55
N GLY A 127 13.35 14.85 -6.68
CA GLY A 127 14.40 15.16 -7.65
C GLY A 127 14.02 14.93 -9.12
N GLY A 128 14.88 15.40 -10.02
CA GLY A 128 14.71 15.28 -11.47
C GLY A 128 14.57 13.84 -11.99
N GLY A 129 15.24 12.87 -11.36
CA GLY A 129 15.16 11.45 -11.72
C GLY A 129 13.76 10.83 -11.62
N MET A 130 12.87 11.44 -10.84
CA MET A 130 11.45 11.05 -10.70
C MET A 130 10.50 12.03 -11.37
N GLY A 131 11.02 12.92 -12.24
CA GLY A 131 10.22 13.87 -13.00
C GLY A 131 9.71 15.07 -12.19
N ARG A 132 10.19 15.29 -10.96
CA ARG A 132 9.79 16.39 -10.06
C ARG A 132 8.27 16.49 -9.80
N LEU A 133 7.52 15.40 -9.95
CA LEU A 133 6.09 15.35 -9.60
C LEU A 133 5.91 14.99 -8.11
N PRO A 134 4.78 15.38 -7.48
CA PRO A 134 4.46 15.07 -6.09
C PRO A 134 3.99 13.61 -5.92
N VAL A 135 4.90 12.68 -6.20
CA VAL A 135 4.69 11.22 -6.16
C VAL A 135 4.68 10.66 -4.74
N GLN A 136 5.21 11.40 -3.77
CA GLN A 136 5.34 10.99 -2.38
C GLN A 136 4.07 11.27 -1.56
N GLY A 137 4.02 10.66 -0.38
CA GLY A 137 2.94 10.79 0.58
C GLY A 137 2.17 9.49 0.82
N VAL A 138 1.09 9.61 1.58
CA VAL A 138 0.20 8.49 1.92
C VAL A 138 -1.16 8.73 1.26
N GLY A 139 -1.60 7.74 0.48
CA GLY A 139 -2.89 7.75 -0.21
C GLY A 139 -3.74 6.55 0.19
N TRP A 140 -5.02 6.78 0.39
CA TRP A 140 -6.02 5.78 0.72
C TRP A 140 -7.00 5.60 -0.43
N TYR A 141 -7.24 4.35 -0.80
CA TYR A 141 -8.24 3.93 -1.77
C TYR A 141 -9.28 3.06 -1.07
N ARG A 142 -10.55 3.42 -1.18
CA ARG A 142 -11.67 2.66 -0.59
C ARG A 142 -12.71 2.31 -1.65
N ASN A 143 -13.19 1.08 -1.62
CA ASN A 143 -14.30 0.62 -2.45
C ASN A 143 -15.14 -0.40 -1.66
N LYS A 144 -16.45 -0.41 -1.91
CA LYS A 144 -17.39 -1.39 -1.34
C LYS A 144 -17.79 -2.37 -2.42
N ILE A 145 -17.35 -3.63 -2.26
CA ILE A 145 -17.69 -4.72 -3.17
C ILE A 145 -18.78 -5.59 -2.56
N SER A 146 -19.65 -6.13 -3.40
CA SER A 146 -20.68 -7.09 -2.99
C SER A 146 -20.27 -8.49 -3.42
N ILE A 147 -20.03 -9.37 -2.45
CA ILE A 147 -19.78 -10.80 -2.70
C ILE A 147 -21.10 -11.55 -2.47
N PRO A 148 -21.69 -12.20 -3.49
CA PRO A 148 -22.98 -12.86 -3.34
C PRO A 148 -22.87 -14.11 -2.46
N ALA A 149 -23.94 -14.44 -1.74
CA ALA A 149 -23.97 -15.62 -0.87
C ALA A 149 -23.74 -16.95 -1.63
N SER A 150 -23.95 -16.97 -2.94
CA SER A 150 -23.63 -18.10 -3.84
C SER A 150 -22.14 -18.41 -3.94
N ASP A 151 -21.27 -17.49 -3.51
CA ASP A 151 -19.82 -17.67 -3.54
C ASP A 151 -19.27 -18.28 -2.25
N LYS A 152 -20.14 -18.58 -1.27
CA LYS A 152 -19.76 -19.25 -0.03
C LYS A 152 -19.01 -20.56 -0.32
N GLY A 153 -17.82 -20.69 0.26
CA GLY A 153 -16.93 -21.85 0.11
C GLY A 153 -16.07 -21.86 -1.16
N LYS A 154 -16.12 -20.81 -1.98
CA LYS A 154 -15.16 -20.60 -3.08
C LYS A 154 -13.88 -19.94 -2.55
N SER A 155 -12.75 -20.16 -3.23
CA SER A 155 -11.55 -19.37 -3.04
C SER A 155 -11.70 -18.02 -3.74
N ILE A 156 -11.59 -16.93 -3.00
CA ILE A 156 -11.76 -15.57 -3.49
C ILE A 156 -10.41 -14.87 -3.37
N PHE A 157 -9.95 -14.26 -4.46
CA PHE A 157 -8.66 -13.59 -4.51
C PHE A 157 -8.79 -12.16 -4.99
N LEU A 158 -8.03 -11.26 -4.39
CA LEU A 158 -7.79 -9.91 -4.92
C LEU A 158 -6.50 -9.93 -5.74
N ASP A 159 -6.62 -9.67 -7.04
CA ASP A 159 -5.50 -9.49 -7.96
C ASP A 159 -5.19 -8.00 -8.10
N ILE A 160 -3.95 -7.58 -7.81
CA ILE A 160 -3.47 -6.21 -8.02
C ILE A 160 -2.33 -6.27 -9.04
N GLU A 161 -2.48 -5.56 -10.16
CA GLU A 161 -1.50 -5.60 -11.25
C GLU A 161 -0.27 -4.74 -10.97
N GLY A 162 -0.43 -3.67 -10.18
CA GLY A 162 0.64 -2.80 -9.69
C GLY A 162 0.09 -1.70 -8.78
N ALA A 163 0.87 -1.29 -7.77
CA ALA A 163 0.51 -0.22 -6.84
C ALA A 163 1.78 0.41 -6.23
N MET A 164 2.11 1.64 -6.64
CA MET A 164 3.31 2.35 -6.19
C MET A 164 3.01 3.14 -4.90
N SER A 165 3.58 2.82 -3.74
CA SER A 165 4.36 1.64 -3.34
C SER A 165 4.04 1.33 -1.87
N TYR A 166 4.53 0.21 -1.32
CA TYR A 166 4.18 -0.21 0.05
C TYR A 166 2.67 -0.35 0.26
N ALA A 167 1.99 -0.86 -0.77
CA ALA A 167 0.56 -1.06 -0.77
C ALA A 167 0.18 -2.09 0.29
N MET A 168 -0.79 -1.74 1.12
CA MET A 168 -1.35 -2.59 2.16
C MET A 168 -2.86 -2.58 2.02
N VAL A 169 -3.51 -3.73 2.21
CA VAL A 169 -4.93 -3.89 1.95
C VAL A 169 -5.61 -4.36 3.22
N TRP A 170 -6.66 -3.63 3.59
CA TRP A 170 -7.58 -4.02 4.65
C TRP A 170 -8.92 -4.44 4.04
N LEU A 171 -9.50 -5.48 4.60
CA LEU A 171 -10.85 -5.94 4.29
C LEU A 171 -11.66 -5.99 5.59
N ASN A 172 -12.72 -5.18 5.67
CA ASN A 172 -13.61 -5.12 6.83
C ASN A 172 -12.87 -4.91 8.18
N GLY A 173 -11.88 -4.02 8.21
CA GLY A 173 -11.07 -3.73 9.40
C GLY A 173 -9.87 -4.66 9.62
N THR A 174 -9.75 -5.75 8.86
CA THR A 174 -8.64 -6.70 9.00
C THR A 174 -7.60 -6.46 7.91
N LEU A 175 -6.33 -6.27 8.29
CA LEU A 175 -5.22 -6.27 7.34
C LEU A 175 -5.14 -7.65 6.69
N VAL A 176 -5.27 -7.76 5.37
CA VAL A 176 -5.20 -9.05 4.65
C VAL A 176 -3.80 -9.33 4.10
N GLY A 177 -3.04 -8.28 3.75
CA GLY A 177 -1.66 -8.38 3.30
C GLY A 177 -1.23 -7.13 2.55
N GLY A 178 -0.18 -7.24 1.74
CA GLY A 178 0.34 -6.11 0.98
C GLY A 178 1.52 -6.50 0.07
N TRP A 179 2.07 -5.51 -0.61
CA TRP A 179 3.28 -5.69 -1.41
C TRP A 179 4.10 -4.39 -1.49
N PRO A 180 5.39 -4.43 -1.12
CA PRO A 180 6.23 -3.22 -1.09
C PRO A 180 6.57 -2.68 -2.48
N TYR A 181 6.83 -3.57 -3.45
CA TYR A 181 7.41 -3.19 -4.74
C TYR A 181 6.34 -2.87 -5.80
N GLY A 182 6.27 -1.63 -6.27
CA GLY A 182 5.12 -1.14 -7.05
C GLY A 182 4.97 -1.68 -8.48
N TYR A 183 6.00 -2.32 -9.04
CA TYR A 183 6.02 -2.78 -10.44
C TYR A 183 5.70 -4.27 -10.63
N ASN A 184 5.44 -5.00 -9.55
CA ASN A 184 5.01 -6.39 -9.63
C ASN A 184 3.50 -6.51 -9.45
N SER A 185 2.91 -7.48 -10.15
CA SER A 185 1.57 -7.98 -9.80
C SER A 185 1.64 -8.92 -8.61
N TRP A 186 0.63 -8.86 -7.77
CA TRP A 186 0.54 -9.66 -6.55
C TRP A 186 -0.93 -9.98 -6.24
N ARG A 187 -1.12 -10.97 -5.37
CA ARG A 187 -2.43 -11.54 -5.08
C ARG A 187 -2.60 -11.71 -3.58
N LEU A 188 -3.81 -11.46 -3.09
CA LEU A 188 -4.24 -11.76 -1.74
C LEU A 188 -5.37 -12.77 -1.74
N ASP A 189 -5.29 -13.75 -0.83
CA ASP A 189 -6.41 -14.64 -0.51
C ASP A 189 -7.37 -13.90 0.44
N LEU A 190 -8.66 -13.87 0.07
CA LEU A 190 -9.74 -13.25 0.83
C LEU A 190 -10.72 -14.27 1.43
N SER A 191 -10.45 -15.57 1.29
CA SER A 191 -11.35 -16.65 1.74
C SER A 191 -11.34 -16.91 3.23
#